data_AF-A0A6I6GCQ4-F1
#
_entry.id   AF-A0A6I6GCQ4-F1
#
_cell.length_a   1.000
_cell.length_b   1.000
_cell.length_c   1.000
_cell.angle_alpha   90.00
_cell.angle_beta   90.00
_cell.angle_gamma   90.00
#
_symmetry.space_group_name_H-M   'P 1'
#
loop_
_entity.id
_entity.type
_entity.pdbx_description
1 polymer ?
#
loop_
_entity_poly.entity_id
_entity_poly.type
_entity_poly.pdbx_seq_one_letter_code
_entity_poly.pdbx_strand_id
1 'polypeptide(L)'
;MLRMVLALVIGLFMAQPAVLYLFDQEVKTQASIDNGVRVQQKRQQLDSIYAGQKKAATLQLAQYESQAQARYNELLQAQQAYLAEADGTGGSGTKGISVIAKAKQQAYAERTAAYEHWQTQHKPAMDSLRNELSNIETKIRKDEAAFAQLLNHGFLTRIEAMQHLVAQNQAVAFRYYLIMALLMLIELMPVIVKSLMPAGPYAVAAMETEQFDIDQIRRDLTAKKAAADHDPQLRQATEAASISQMHERFASLAKAEIEQESAQWQANTGRTSQQFWQSLFKRLLR
;
A
#
# COMPACT_ATOMS: atom_id res chain seq x y z
N MET A 1 19.28 -22.70 14.24
CA MET A 1 17.93 -22.24 13.83
C MET A 1 17.84 -20.71 13.80
N LEU A 2 17.84 -19.99 14.94
CA LEU A 2 17.69 -18.51 14.98
C LEU A 2 18.68 -17.74 14.08
N ARG A 3 19.96 -18.18 14.04
CA ARG A 3 21.01 -17.54 13.23
C ARG A 3 20.73 -17.55 11.73
N MET A 4 20.09 -18.60 11.21
CA MET A 4 19.77 -18.73 9.79
C MET A 4 18.61 -17.81 9.41
N VAL A 5 17.57 -17.77 10.24
CA VAL A 5 16.42 -16.87 10.06
C VAL A 5 16.89 -15.41 10.12
N LEU A 6 17.73 -15.07 11.10
CA LEU A 6 18.27 -13.72 11.25
C LEU A 6 19.11 -13.30 10.03
N ALA A 7 20.00 -14.18 9.56
CA ALA A 7 20.83 -13.88 8.39
C ALA A 7 20.02 -13.72 7.11
N LEU A 8 18.93 -14.48 6.95
CA LEU A 8 18.03 -14.34 5.81
C LEU A 8 17.30 -13.00 5.81
N VAL A 9 16.82 -12.55 6.97
CA VAL A 9 16.14 -11.25 7.10
C VAL A 9 17.12 -10.09 6.87
N ILE A 10 18.30 -10.13 7.48
CA ILE A 10 19.33 -9.09 7.32
C ILE A 10 19.83 -9.06 5.87
N GLY A 11 20.11 -10.23 5.27
CA GLY A 11 20.57 -10.33 3.90
C GLY A 11 19.56 -9.78 2.91
N LEU A 12 18.27 -10.08 3.08
CA LEU A 12 17.20 -9.52 2.23
C LEU A 12 17.13 -7.99 2.35
N PHE A 13 17.23 -7.46 3.57
CA PHE A 13 17.20 -6.02 3.83
C PHE A 13 18.41 -5.29 3.25
N MET A 14 19.62 -5.85 3.41
CA MET A 14 20.86 -5.26 2.91
C MET A 14 21.03 -5.38 1.39
N ALA A 15 20.48 -6.43 0.77
CA ALA A 15 20.57 -6.62 -0.67
C ALA A 15 19.74 -5.60 -1.46
N GLN A 16 18.60 -5.14 -0.91
CA GLN A 16 17.68 -4.26 -1.63
C GLN A 16 18.30 -2.89 -2.02
N PRO A 17 18.97 -2.13 -1.12
CA PRO A 17 19.69 -0.90 -1.49
C PRO A 17 20.78 -1.14 -2.53
N ALA A 18 21.54 -2.24 -2.43
CA ALA A 18 22.60 -2.56 -3.36
C ALA A 18 22.05 -2.84 -4.77
N VAL A 19 20.93 -3.54 -4.87
CA VAL A 19 20.27 -3.81 -6.16
C VAL A 19 19.68 -2.53 -6.76
N LEU A 20 19.04 -1.69 -5.95
CA LEU A 20 18.54 -0.37 -6.37
C LEU A 20 19.65 0.55 -6.89
N TYR A 21 20.86 0.40 -6.37
CA TYR A 21 22.04 1.13 -6.83
C TYR A 21 22.56 0.61 -8.17
N LEU A 22 22.54 -0.71 -8.37
CA LEU A 22 23.02 -1.33 -9.60
C LEU A 22 22.12 -1.04 -10.81
N PHE A 23 20.81 -0.91 -10.61
CA PHE A 23 19.82 -0.56 -11.63
C PHE A 23 19.40 0.92 -11.56
N ASP A 24 20.25 1.81 -11.03
CA ASP A 24 19.86 3.19 -10.73
C ASP A 24 19.32 3.94 -11.96
N GLN A 25 19.92 3.75 -13.13
CA GLN A 25 19.49 4.41 -14.37
C GLN A 25 18.12 3.88 -14.85
N GLU A 26 17.95 2.57 -14.88
CA GLU A 26 16.72 1.93 -15.34
C GLU A 26 15.56 2.25 -14.38
N VAL A 27 15.82 2.25 -13.08
CA VAL A 27 14.84 2.61 -12.05
C VAL A 27 14.44 4.08 -12.18
N LYS A 28 15.37 5.00 -12.45
CA LYS A 28 15.05 6.42 -12.67
C LYS A 28 14.19 6.62 -13.92
N THR A 29 14.52 5.92 -15.02
CA THR A 29 13.72 5.96 -16.24
C THR A 29 12.31 5.42 -16.00
N GLN A 30 12.20 4.26 -15.34
CA GLN A 30 10.90 3.67 -15.03
C GLN A 30 10.09 4.56 -14.07
N ALA A 31 10.71 5.14 -13.05
CA ALA A 31 10.05 6.08 -12.13
C ALA A 31 9.50 7.31 -12.87
N SER A 32 10.20 7.81 -13.89
CA SER A 32 9.71 8.90 -14.73
C SER A 32 8.47 8.50 -15.52
N ILE A 33 8.47 7.29 -16.10
CA ILE A 33 7.30 6.73 -16.81
C ILE A 33 6.11 6.59 -15.87
N ASP A 34 6.33 5.97 -14.71
CA ASP A 34 5.29 5.76 -13.69
C ASP A 34 4.69 7.09 -13.20
N ASN A 35 5.55 8.10 -13.00
CA ASN A 35 5.11 9.45 -12.67
C ASN A 35 4.27 10.06 -13.79
N GLY A 36 4.65 9.88 -15.06
CA GLY A 36 3.85 10.29 -16.21
C GLY A 36 2.45 9.66 -16.22
N VAL A 37 2.36 8.36 -15.91
CA VAL A 37 1.08 7.65 -15.79
C VAL A 37 0.23 8.22 -14.65
N ARG A 38 0.83 8.52 -13.49
CA ARG A 38 0.11 9.14 -12.36
C ARG A 38 -0.42 10.53 -12.71
N VAL A 39 0.37 11.35 -13.42
CA VAL A 39 -0.07 12.65 -13.92
C VAL A 39 -1.25 12.49 -14.88
N GLN A 40 -1.17 11.55 -15.82
CA GLN A 40 -2.26 11.25 -16.76
C GLN A 40 -3.54 10.81 -16.03
N GLN A 41 -3.43 9.93 -15.02
CA GLN A 41 -4.57 9.50 -14.22
C GLN A 41 -5.20 10.67 -13.46
N LYS A 42 -4.37 11.55 -12.88
CA LYS A 42 -4.85 12.76 -12.22
C LYS A 42 -5.60 13.67 -13.21
N ARG A 43 -5.08 13.82 -14.42
CA ARG A 43 -5.75 14.58 -15.49
C ARG A 43 -7.10 13.98 -15.85
N GLN A 44 -7.21 12.66 -16.02
CA GLN A 44 -8.48 11.99 -16.29
C GLN A 44 -9.51 12.24 -15.18
N GLN A 45 -9.09 12.23 -13.91
CA GLN A 45 -9.96 12.56 -12.78
C GLN A 45 -10.44 14.02 -12.86
N LEU A 46 -9.55 14.96 -13.16
CA LEU A 46 -9.89 16.37 -13.33
C LEU A 46 -10.86 16.58 -14.50
N ASP A 47 -10.61 15.94 -15.65
CA ASP A 47 -11.51 15.99 -16.79
C ASP A 47 -12.90 15.41 -16.46
N SER A 48 -12.97 14.33 -15.68
CA SER A 48 -14.24 13.80 -15.18
C SER A 48 -14.98 14.79 -14.26
N ILE A 49 -14.27 15.52 -13.40
CA ILE A 49 -14.87 16.52 -12.50
C ILE A 49 -15.49 17.66 -13.32
N TYR A 50 -14.80 18.13 -14.35
CA TYR A 50 -15.27 19.24 -15.19
C TYR A 50 -16.12 18.83 -16.39
N ALA A 51 -16.32 17.53 -16.64
CA ALA A 51 -17.01 17.01 -17.82
C ALA A 51 -18.40 17.61 -18.01
N GLY A 52 -19.18 17.75 -16.93
CA GLY A 52 -20.51 18.34 -16.98
C GLY A 52 -20.50 19.81 -17.40
N GLN A 53 -19.61 20.62 -16.81
CA GLN A 53 -19.47 22.04 -17.12
C GLN A 53 -18.95 22.25 -18.55
N LYS A 54 -17.88 21.54 -18.93
CA LYS A 54 -17.35 21.55 -20.31
C LYS A 54 -18.44 21.19 -21.31
N LYS A 55 -19.19 20.11 -21.07
CA LYS A 55 -20.26 19.66 -21.96
C LYS A 55 -21.37 20.71 -22.10
N ALA A 56 -21.84 21.29 -20.99
CA ALA A 56 -22.88 22.32 -21.01
C ALA A 56 -22.43 23.56 -21.81
N ALA A 57 -21.24 24.09 -21.51
CA ALA A 57 -20.70 25.26 -22.19
C ALA A 57 -20.44 24.99 -23.69
N THR A 58 -19.88 23.83 -24.06
CA THR A 58 -19.65 23.45 -25.45
C THR A 58 -20.97 23.30 -26.22
N LEU A 59 -22.00 22.70 -25.63
CA LEU A 59 -23.31 22.57 -26.29
C LEU A 59 -23.97 23.93 -26.52
N GLN A 60 -23.92 24.83 -25.54
CA GLN A 60 -24.45 26.19 -25.69
C GLN A 60 -23.67 26.99 -26.75
N LEU A 61 -22.34 26.87 -26.77
CA LEU A 61 -21.51 27.51 -27.80
C LEU A 61 -21.87 27.00 -29.20
N ALA A 62 -21.99 25.67 -29.36
CA ALA A 62 -22.37 25.05 -30.63
C ALA A 62 -23.78 25.49 -31.11
N GLN A 63 -24.71 25.70 -30.18
CA GLN A 63 -26.03 26.25 -30.50
C GLN A 63 -25.94 27.69 -31.03
N TYR A 64 -25.15 28.55 -30.39
CA TYR A 64 -24.93 29.91 -30.90
C TYR A 64 -24.22 29.92 -32.25
N GLU A 65 -23.20 29.08 -32.44
CA GLU A 65 -22.48 28.98 -33.70
C GLU A 65 -23.38 28.47 -34.84
N SER A 66 -24.27 27.52 -34.56
CA SER A 66 -25.27 27.06 -35.52
C SER A 66 -26.26 28.16 -35.91
N GLN A 67 -26.75 28.95 -34.94
CA GLN A 67 -27.62 30.09 -35.21
C GLN A 67 -26.92 31.19 -36.01
N ALA A 68 -25.66 31.48 -35.69
CA ALA A 68 -24.84 32.43 -36.43
C ALA A 68 -24.69 31.99 -37.89
N GLN A 69 -24.37 30.71 -38.11
CA GLN A 69 -24.19 30.14 -39.44
C GLN A 69 -25.48 30.17 -40.26
N ALA A 70 -26.63 29.84 -39.65
CA ALA A 70 -27.92 29.90 -40.34
C ALA A 70 -28.22 31.32 -40.83
N ARG A 71 -28.05 32.33 -39.97
CA ARG A 71 -28.26 33.74 -40.32
C ARG A 71 -27.26 34.23 -41.37
N TYR A 72 -26.01 33.81 -41.27
CA TYR A 72 -24.99 34.13 -42.26
C TYR A 72 -25.31 33.53 -43.64
N ASN A 73 -25.83 32.30 -43.68
CA ASN A 73 -26.29 31.67 -44.92
C ASN A 73 -27.49 32.42 -45.53
N GLU A 74 -28.46 32.87 -44.72
CA GLU A 74 -29.57 33.71 -45.19
C GLU A 74 -29.07 35.03 -45.79
N LEU A 75 -28.07 35.67 -45.15
CA LEU A 75 -27.44 36.88 -45.65
C LEU A 75 -26.74 36.65 -47.00
N LEU A 76 -25.98 35.56 -47.13
CA LEU A 76 -25.34 35.18 -48.39
C LEU A 76 -26.37 34.91 -49.50
N GLN A 77 -27.48 34.24 -49.19
CA GLN A 77 -28.55 34.03 -50.16
C GLN A 77 -29.19 35.35 -50.62
N ALA A 78 -29.46 36.27 -49.68
CA ALA A 78 -29.98 37.59 -50.01
C ALA A 78 -28.99 38.40 -50.87
N GLN A 79 -27.69 38.32 -50.56
CA GLN A 79 -26.63 38.95 -51.34
C GLN A 79 -26.59 38.41 -52.77
N GLN A 80 -26.57 37.08 -52.93
CA GLN A 80 -26.56 36.42 -54.24
C GLN A 80 -27.81 36.76 -55.04
N ALA A 81 -28.99 36.79 -54.40
CA ALA A 81 -30.23 37.15 -55.06
C ALA A 81 -30.25 38.60 -55.55
N TYR A 82 -29.64 39.53 -54.81
CA TYR A 82 -29.45 40.91 -55.25
C TYR A 82 -28.47 41.02 -56.42
N LEU A 83 -27.30 40.38 -56.33
CA LEU A 83 -26.29 40.37 -57.40
C LEU A 83 -26.86 39.80 -58.70
N ALA A 84 -27.61 38.69 -58.62
CA ALA A 84 -28.26 38.09 -59.79
C ALA A 84 -29.24 39.05 -60.49
N GLU A 85 -30.04 39.80 -59.74
CA GLU A 85 -30.92 40.82 -60.36
C GLU A 85 -30.12 41.98 -60.96
N ALA A 86 -29.07 42.44 -60.28
CA ALA A 86 -28.23 43.55 -60.77
C ALA A 86 -27.51 43.19 -62.08
N ASP A 87 -27.05 41.95 -62.20
CA ASP A 87 -26.36 41.44 -63.40
C ASP A 87 -27.32 41.01 -64.52
N GLY A 88 -28.63 40.98 -64.26
CA GLY A 88 -29.66 40.57 -65.22
C GLY A 88 -29.81 39.06 -65.40
N THR A 89 -29.15 38.26 -64.56
CA THR A 89 -29.28 36.78 -64.52
C THR A 89 -30.41 36.31 -63.59
N GLY A 90 -31.01 37.24 -62.85
CA GLY A 90 -32.14 37.04 -61.97
C GLY A 90 -33.49 36.94 -62.68
N GLY A 91 -34.56 36.82 -61.89
CA GLY A 91 -35.91 36.56 -62.39
C GLY A 91 -36.52 37.72 -63.18
N SER A 92 -36.00 38.95 -63.04
CA SER A 92 -36.46 40.10 -63.84
C SER A 92 -35.89 40.14 -65.26
N GLY A 93 -34.74 39.49 -65.52
CA GLY A 93 -34.03 39.57 -66.80
C GLY A 93 -33.52 40.98 -67.18
N THR A 94 -33.71 41.99 -66.33
CA THR A 94 -33.29 43.37 -66.59
C THR A 94 -31.96 43.66 -65.93
N LYS A 95 -30.96 44.09 -66.70
CA LYS A 95 -29.66 44.49 -66.17
C LYS A 95 -29.73 45.87 -65.50
N GLY A 96 -29.06 46.02 -64.37
CA GLY A 96 -28.99 47.28 -63.61
C GLY A 96 -30.01 47.40 -62.48
N ILE A 97 -30.09 48.58 -61.87
CA ILE A 97 -30.90 48.80 -60.67
C ILE A 97 -32.39 49.00 -61.04
N SER A 98 -33.06 47.89 -61.35
CA SER A 98 -34.51 47.81 -61.55
C SER A 98 -35.26 47.93 -60.21
N VAL A 99 -36.60 48.06 -60.25
CA VAL A 99 -37.44 48.09 -59.04
C VAL A 99 -37.25 46.82 -58.20
N ILE A 100 -37.12 45.65 -58.86
CA ILE A 100 -36.87 44.36 -58.21
C ILE A 100 -35.47 44.32 -57.59
N ALA A 101 -34.45 44.83 -58.30
CA ALA A 101 -33.09 44.92 -57.76
C ALA A 101 -33.03 45.81 -56.50
N LYS A 102 -33.73 46.95 -56.47
CA LYS A 102 -33.85 47.81 -55.27
C LYS A 102 -34.52 47.10 -54.11
N ALA A 103 -35.61 46.36 -54.38
CA ALA A 103 -36.29 45.59 -53.34
C ALA A 103 -35.37 44.51 -52.74
N LYS A 104 -34.58 43.80 -53.57
CA LYS A 104 -33.61 42.81 -53.09
C LYS A 104 -32.41 43.44 -52.39
N GLN A 105 -31.97 44.64 -52.81
CA GLN A 105 -30.95 45.41 -52.12
C GLN A 105 -31.41 45.77 -50.70
N GLN A 106 -32.65 46.24 -50.55
CA GLN A 106 -33.23 46.55 -49.25
C GLN A 106 -33.34 45.29 -48.38
N ALA A 107 -33.82 44.17 -48.94
CA ALA A 107 -33.88 42.90 -48.22
C ALA A 107 -32.49 42.44 -47.75
N TYR A 108 -31.45 42.60 -48.57
CA TYR A 108 -30.07 42.31 -48.17
C TYR A 108 -29.58 43.23 -47.04
N ALA A 109 -29.87 44.53 -47.11
CA ALA A 109 -29.52 45.49 -46.07
C ALA A 109 -30.21 45.16 -44.73
N GLU A 110 -31.50 44.80 -44.77
CA GLU A 110 -32.26 44.37 -43.59
C GLU A 110 -31.68 43.09 -42.95
N ARG A 111 -31.30 42.11 -43.79
CA ARG A 111 -30.65 40.87 -43.31
C ARG A 111 -29.26 41.13 -42.73
N THR A 112 -28.53 42.08 -43.29
CA THR A 112 -27.22 42.53 -42.78
C THR A 112 -27.36 43.16 -41.40
N ALA A 113 -28.28 44.12 -41.25
CA ALA A 113 -28.56 44.74 -39.96
C ALA A 113 -29.05 43.74 -38.91
N ALA A 114 -29.91 42.78 -39.31
CA ALA A 114 -30.38 41.73 -38.41
C ALA A 114 -29.26 40.78 -37.96
N TYR A 115 -28.32 40.43 -38.85
CA TYR A 115 -27.16 39.62 -38.52
C TYR A 115 -26.20 40.34 -37.59
N GLU A 116 -25.86 41.61 -37.87
CA GLU A 116 -25.01 42.44 -37.02
C GLU A 116 -25.63 42.66 -35.64
N HIS A 117 -26.93 42.92 -35.58
CA HIS A 117 -27.66 43.05 -34.32
C HIS A 117 -27.64 41.75 -33.51
N TRP A 118 -27.90 40.62 -34.16
CA TRP A 118 -27.82 39.32 -33.49
C TRP A 118 -26.40 39.04 -32.97
N GLN A 119 -25.38 39.36 -33.77
CA GLN A 119 -23.98 39.15 -33.40
C GLN A 119 -23.59 40.02 -32.20
N THR A 120 -23.96 41.30 -32.19
CA THR A 120 -23.67 42.22 -31.07
C THR A 120 -24.35 41.78 -29.78
N GLN A 121 -25.58 41.22 -29.85
CA GLN A 121 -26.29 40.71 -28.68
C GLN A 121 -25.68 39.43 -28.10
N HIS A 122 -25.24 38.50 -28.95
CA HIS A 122 -24.85 37.15 -28.51
C HIS A 122 -23.34 36.95 -28.38
N LYS A 123 -22.53 37.80 -29.02
CA LYS A 123 -21.07 37.72 -28.93
C LYS A 123 -20.54 37.78 -27.49
N PRO A 124 -21.05 38.64 -26.58
CA PRO A 124 -20.60 38.64 -25.18
C PRO A 124 -20.86 37.29 -24.48
N ALA A 125 -22.01 36.66 -24.74
CA ALA A 125 -22.33 35.35 -24.16
C ALA A 125 -21.41 34.25 -24.71
N MET A 126 -21.16 34.24 -26.02
CA MET A 126 -20.21 33.30 -26.64
C MET A 126 -18.79 33.49 -26.10
N ASP A 127 -18.33 34.73 -25.97
CA ASP A 127 -17.00 35.04 -25.45
C ASP A 127 -16.90 34.65 -23.96
N SER A 128 -17.96 34.83 -23.16
CA SER A 128 -18.04 34.31 -21.79
C SER A 128 -17.91 32.79 -21.72
N LEU A 129 -18.62 32.05 -22.57
CA LEU A 129 -18.54 30.57 -22.63
C LEU A 129 -17.14 30.09 -23.04
N ARG A 130 -16.51 30.77 -24.01
CA ARG A 130 -15.13 30.47 -24.42
C ARG A 130 -14.14 30.74 -23.28
N ASN A 131 -14.31 31.84 -22.56
CA ASN A 131 -13.51 32.16 -21.39
C ASN A 131 -13.71 31.13 -20.27
N GLU A 132 -14.94 30.67 -20.03
CA GLU A 132 -15.22 29.60 -19.07
C GLU A 132 -14.47 28.32 -19.42
N LEU A 133 -14.56 27.86 -20.67
CA LEU A 133 -13.83 26.67 -21.15
C LEU A 133 -12.31 26.85 -21.00
N SER A 134 -11.78 28.01 -21.36
CA SER A 134 -10.35 28.33 -21.21
C SER A 134 -9.93 28.35 -19.73
N ASN A 135 -10.77 28.88 -18.85
CA ASN A 135 -10.51 28.95 -17.41
C ASN A 135 -10.50 27.55 -16.79
N ILE A 136 -11.42 26.67 -17.20
CA ILE A 136 -11.42 25.27 -16.78
C ILE A 136 -10.12 24.59 -17.23
N GLU A 137 -9.72 24.73 -18.49
CA GLU A 137 -8.47 24.14 -18.99
C GLU A 137 -7.24 24.68 -18.25
N THR A 138 -7.23 25.98 -17.93
CA THR A 138 -6.16 26.61 -17.14
C THR A 138 -6.09 26.04 -15.73
N LYS A 139 -7.25 25.84 -15.07
CA LYS A 139 -7.32 25.19 -13.76
C LYS A 139 -6.80 23.76 -13.80
N ILE A 140 -7.23 22.97 -14.79
CA ILE A 140 -6.76 21.58 -14.98
C ILE A 140 -5.24 21.56 -15.12
N ARG A 141 -4.67 22.40 -15.98
CA ARG A 141 -3.20 22.46 -16.17
C ARG A 141 -2.46 22.90 -14.92
N LYS A 142 -3.01 23.85 -14.16
CA LYS A 142 -2.41 24.30 -12.91
C LYS A 142 -2.41 23.18 -11.87
N ASP A 143 -3.51 22.46 -11.73
CA ASP A 143 -3.64 21.35 -10.78
C ASP A 143 -2.76 20.16 -11.21
N GLU A 144 -2.68 19.88 -12.51
CA GLU A 144 -1.78 18.88 -13.09
C GLU A 144 -0.31 19.21 -12.80
N ALA A 145 0.10 20.46 -13.02
CA ALA A 145 1.45 20.93 -12.74
C ALA A 145 1.77 20.90 -11.23
N ALA A 146 0.84 21.34 -10.39
CA ALA A 146 0.98 21.27 -8.94
C ALA A 146 1.12 19.81 -8.45
N PHE A 147 0.33 18.89 -9.01
CA PHE A 147 0.45 17.46 -8.71
C PHE A 147 1.79 16.88 -9.18
N ALA A 148 2.24 17.24 -10.38
CA ALA A 148 3.53 16.79 -10.91
C ALA A 148 4.71 17.22 -10.03
N GLN A 149 4.63 18.41 -9.39
CA GLN A 149 5.65 18.86 -8.43
C GLN A 149 5.69 18.04 -7.13
N LEU A 150 4.60 17.37 -6.76
CA LEU A 150 4.57 16.48 -5.59
C LEU A 150 5.20 15.12 -5.88
N LEU A 151 5.32 14.75 -7.16
CA LEU A 151 5.94 13.49 -7.57
C LEU A 151 7.45 13.60 -7.39
N ASN A 152 7.98 12.75 -6.52
CA ASN A 152 9.40 12.72 -6.20
C ASN A 152 10.05 11.43 -6.69
N HIS A 153 11.39 11.43 -6.69
CA HIS A 153 12.24 10.28 -7.01
C HIS A 153 12.72 9.60 -5.72
N GLY A 154 11.91 9.65 -4.66
CA GLY A 154 12.25 9.14 -3.34
C GLY A 154 12.43 7.62 -3.32
N PHE A 155 12.87 7.10 -2.18
CA PHE A 155 13.17 5.67 -2.02
C PHE A 155 11.98 4.77 -2.37
N LEU A 156 10.76 5.14 -1.93
CA LEU A 156 9.56 4.35 -2.24
C LEU A 156 9.24 4.33 -3.74
N THR A 157 9.31 5.49 -4.40
CA THR A 157 9.13 5.58 -5.87
C THR A 157 10.13 4.69 -6.60
N ARG A 158 11.39 4.64 -6.13
CA ARG A 158 12.42 3.79 -6.72
C ARG A 158 12.12 2.30 -6.51
N ILE A 159 11.58 1.91 -5.34
CA ILE A 159 11.16 0.52 -5.10
C ILE A 159 10.02 0.13 -6.03
N GLU A 160 8.98 0.95 -6.12
CA GLU A 160 7.82 0.70 -6.98
C GLU A 160 8.25 0.61 -8.45
N ALA A 161 9.08 1.55 -8.90
CA ALA A 161 9.64 1.54 -10.25
C ALA A 161 10.47 0.27 -10.51
N MET A 162 11.29 -0.18 -9.55
CA MET A 162 12.04 -1.43 -9.68
C MET A 162 11.10 -2.65 -9.79
N GLN A 163 10.03 -2.69 -9.00
CA GLN A 163 9.04 -3.77 -9.08
C GLN A 163 8.33 -3.80 -10.43
N HIS A 164 7.90 -2.65 -10.94
CA HIS A 164 7.32 -2.54 -12.28
C HIS A 164 8.30 -2.97 -13.37
N LEU A 165 9.56 -2.53 -13.28
CA LEU A 165 10.60 -2.89 -14.23
C LEU A 165 10.84 -4.41 -14.27
N VAL A 166 10.91 -5.05 -13.10
CA VAL A 166 11.03 -6.51 -12.97
C VAL A 166 9.79 -7.23 -13.52
N ALA A 167 8.59 -6.72 -13.24
CA ALA A 167 7.35 -7.34 -13.71
C ALA A 167 7.16 -7.23 -15.24
N GLN A 168 7.60 -6.14 -15.84
CA GLN A 168 7.39 -5.85 -17.27
C GLN A 168 8.51 -6.40 -18.17
N ASN A 169 9.73 -6.58 -17.65
CA ASN A 169 10.88 -7.00 -18.44
C ASN A 169 11.53 -8.28 -17.88
N GLN A 170 11.32 -9.40 -18.59
CA GLN A 170 11.86 -10.70 -18.20
C GLN A 170 13.40 -10.72 -18.10
N ALA A 171 14.11 -9.98 -18.97
CA ALA A 171 15.57 -9.93 -18.93
C ALA A 171 16.07 -9.20 -17.69
N VAL A 172 15.39 -8.12 -17.28
CA VAL A 172 15.69 -7.43 -16.01
C VAL A 172 15.33 -8.31 -14.82
N ALA A 173 14.20 -9.01 -14.86
CA ALA A 173 13.79 -9.94 -13.80
C ALA A 173 14.84 -11.02 -13.53
N PHE A 174 15.33 -11.68 -14.58
CA PHE A 174 16.37 -12.69 -14.44
C PHE A 174 17.64 -12.12 -13.78
N ARG A 175 18.11 -10.96 -14.24
CA ARG A 175 19.28 -10.28 -13.66
C ARG A 175 19.05 -9.89 -12.21
N TYR A 176 17.87 -9.32 -11.90
CA TYR A 176 17.47 -8.95 -10.54
C TYR A 176 17.57 -10.13 -9.58
N TYR A 177 16.93 -11.25 -9.91
CA TYR A 177 16.96 -12.44 -9.05
C TYR A 177 18.35 -13.06 -8.94
N LEU A 178 19.13 -13.05 -10.02
CA LEU A 178 20.51 -13.53 -10.00
C LEU A 178 21.38 -12.71 -9.03
N ILE A 179 21.32 -11.38 -9.13
CA ILE A 179 22.10 -10.48 -8.27
C ILE A 179 21.62 -10.57 -6.82
N MET A 180 20.31 -10.62 -6.58
CA MET A 180 19.76 -10.84 -5.23
C MET A 180 20.25 -12.15 -4.62
N ALA A 181 20.26 -13.24 -5.40
CA ALA A 181 20.79 -14.52 -4.94
C ALA A 181 22.28 -14.46 -4.62
N LEU A 182 23.09 -13.78 -5.46
CA LEU A 182 24.52 -13.60 -5.22
C LEU A 182 24.80 -12.80 -3.94
N LEU A 183 24.11 -11.67 -3.74
CA LEU A 183 24.25 -10.87 -2.52
C LEU A 183 23.83 -11.66 -1.27
N MET A 184 22.70 -12.37 -1.36
CA MET A 184 22.25 -13.29 -0.30
C MET A 184 23.29 -14.37 0.02
N LEU A 185 23.94 -14.96 -0.98
CA LEU A 185 24.98 -15.97 -0.77
C LEU A 185 26.20 -15.39 -0.05
N ILE A 186 26.60 -14.16 -0.38
CA ILE A 186 27.71 -13.47 0.31
C ILE A 186 27.35 -13.22 1.78
N GLU A 187 26.13 -12.74 2.06
CA GLU A 187 25.64 -12.50 3.42
C GLU A 187 25.45 -13.79 4.24
N LEU A 188 25.07 -14.89 3.58
CA LEU A 188 24.92 -16.21 4.20
C LEU A 188 26.26 -16.94 4.35
N MET A 189 27.31 -16.52 3.65
CA MET A 189 28.63 -17.18 3.67
C MET A 189 29.17 -17.37 5.10
N PRO A 190 29.16 -16.37 6.01
CA PRO A 190 29.64 -16.56 7.38
C PRO A 190 28.84 -17.61 8.16
N VAL A 191 27.53 -17.69 7.91
CA VAL A 191 26.65 -18.67 8.58
C VAL A 191 26.87 -20.07 8.03
N ILE A 192 26.98 -20.20 6.70
CA ILE A 192 27.26 -21.48 6.03
C ILE A 192 28.62 -22.02 6.48
N VAL A 193 29.67 -21.18 6.42
CA VAL A 193 31.02 -21.55 6.84
C VAL A 193 31.04 -21.97 8.32
N LYS A 194 30.38 -21.22 9.21
CA LYS A 194 30.25 -21.59 10.62
C LYS A 194 29.46 -22.88 10.86
N SER A 195 28.53 -23.22 9.97
CA SER A 195 27.76 -24.46 10.06
C SER A 195 28.53 -25.67 9.53
N LEU A 196 29.45 -25.48 8.59
CA LEU A 196 30.25 -26.56 7.99
C LEU A 196 31.56 -26.82 8.75
N MET A 197 32.11 -25.79 9.42
CA MET A 197 33.35 -25.97 10.19
C MET A 197 33.10 -26.85 11.42
N PRO A 198 33.96 -27.84 11.69
CA PRO A 198 33.93 -28.62 12.92
C PRO A 198 34.11 -27.70 14.14
N ALA A 199 33.63 -28.18 15.29
CA ALA A 199 33.75 -27.48 16.56
C ALA A 199 35.21 -27.01 16.76
N GLY A 200 35.41 -25.69 16.85
CA GLY A 200 36.75 -25.12 17.01
C GLY A 200 37.41 -25.55 18.33
N PRO A 201 38.73 -25.31 18.50
CA PRO A 201 39.49 -25.77 19.68
C PRO A 201 38.85 -25.41 21.02
N TYR A 202 38.22 -24.23 21.10
CA TYR A 202 37.48 -23.77 22.27
C TYR A 202 36.25 -24.61 22.60
N ALA A 203 35.51 -25.04 21.58
CA ALA A 203 34.32 -25.88 21.77
C ALA A 203 34.73 -27.30 22.20
N VAL A 204 35.85 -27.81 21.68
CA VAL A 204 36.43 -29.09 22.13
C VAL A 204 36.90 -28.99 23.59
N ALA A 205 37.65 -27.93 23.94
CA ALA A 205 38.12 -27.73 25.32
C ALA A 205 36.96 -27.56 26.33
N ALA A 206 35.90 -26.85 25.94
CA ALA A 206 34.69 -26.74 26.76
C ALA A 206 34.00 -28.09 26.95
N MET A 207 33.88 -28.89 25.88
CA MET A 207 33.33 -30.24 25.96
C MET A 207 34.16 -31.16 26.85
N GLU A 208 35.49 -31.10 26.78
CA GLU A 208 36.38 -31.89 27.66
C GLU A 208 36.26 -31.48 29.12
N THR A 209 36.13 -30.18 29.39
CA THR A 209 35.92 -29.67 30.76
C THR A 209 34.57 -30.12 31.31
N GLU A 210 33.51 -30.01 30.51
CA GLU A 210 32.17 -30.47 30.89
C GLU A 210 32.14 -31.98 31.14
N GLN A 211 32.79 -32.77 30.28
CA GLN A 211 32.93 -34.21 30.48
C GLN A 211 33.69 -34.55 31.76
N PHE A 212 34.77 -33.83 32.04
CA PHE A 212 35.54 -34.02 33.26
C PHE A 212 34.69 -33.74 34.51
N ASP A 213 33.91 -32.65 34.52
CA ASP A 213 33.04 -32.29 35.64
C ASP A 213 31.92 -33.32 35.83
N ILE A 214 31.30 -33.79 34.74
CA ILE A 214 30.29 -34.85 34.78
C ILE A 214 30.88 -36.14 35.35
N ASP A 215 32.09 -36.52 34.94
CA ASP A 215 32.77 -37.72 35.43
C ASP A 215 33.14 -37.60 36.92
N GLN A 216 33.55 -36.42 37.39
CA GLN A 216 33.78 -36.17 38.82
C GLN A 216 32.50 -36.35 39.62
N ILE A 217 31.40 -35.71 39.20
CA ILE A 217 30.10 -35.83 39.87
C ILE A 217 29.64 -37.29 39.89
N ARG A 218 29.85 -38.02 38.79
CA ARG A 218 29.48 -39.44 38.70
C ARG A 218 30.29 -40.31 39.66
N ARG A 219 31.61 -40.07 39.76
CA ARG A 219 32.48 -40.76 40.72
C ARG A 219 32.04 -40.49 42.16
N ASP A 220 31.81 -39.23 42.51
CA ASP A 220 31.36 -38.84 43.85
C ASP A 220 30.01 -39.46 44.20
N LEU A 221 29.06 -39.45 43.27
CA LEU A 221 27.75 -40.06 43.48
C LEU A 221 27.86 -41.58 43.66
N THR A 222 28.74 -42.23 42.90
CA THR A 222 28.98 -43.67 43.01
C THR A 222 29.68 -44.02 44.33
N ALA A 223 30.67 -43.22 44.74
CA ALA A 223 31.35 -43.38 46.02
C ALA A 223 30.39 -43.16 47.21
N LYS A 224 29.51 -42.15 47.14
CA LYS A 224 28.46 -41.93 48.14
C LYS A 224 27.47 -43.09 48.21
N LYS A 225 27.06 -43.65 47.07
CA LYS A 225 26.21 -44.84 47.01
C LYS A 225 26.91 -46.07 47.61
N ALA A 226 28.17 -46.33 47.24
CA ALA A 226 28.94 -47.44 47.79
C ALA A 226 29.19 -47.29 49.30
N ALA A 227 29.48 -46.07 49.78
CA ALA A 227 29.62 -45.80 51.22
C ALA A 227 28.30 -45.99 51.98
N ALA A 228 27.18 -45.53 51.42
CA ALA A 228 25.86 -45.84 51.96
C ALA A 228 25.57 -47.34 51.92
N ASP A 229 26.10 -48.09 50.94
CA ASP A 229 25.86 -49.52 50.85
C ASP A 229 26.66 -50.37 51.85
N HIS A 230 27.82 -49.87 52.30
CA HIS A 230 28.68 -50.57 53.24
C HIS A 230 28.42 -50.22 54.71
N ASP A 231 27.75 -49.11 55.00
CA ASP A 231 27.46 -48.68 56.37
C ASP A 231 25.94 -48.66 56.68
N PRO A 232 25.42 -49.63 57.46
CA PRO A 232 24.01 -49.69 57.82
C PRO A 232 23.55 -48.48 58.65
N GLN A 233 24.44 -47.75 59.34
CA GLN A 233 24.07 -46.55 60.08
C GLN A 233 23.82 -45.36 59.14
N LEU A 234 24.61 -45.23 58.06
CA LEU A 234 24.38 -44.21 57.03
C LEU A 234 23.10 -44.48 56.23
N ARG A 235 22.73 -45.74 55.96
CA ARG A 235 21.43 -46.08 55.35
C ARG A 235 20.28 -45.61 56.24
N GLN A 236 20.33 -45.93 57.53
CA GLN A 236 19.29 -45.50 58.47
C GLN A 236 19.20 -43.97 58.59
N ALA A 237 20.33 -43.26 58.61
CA ALA A 237 20.34 -41.80 58.67
C ALA A 237 19.75 -41.15 57.40
N THR A 238 20.07 -41.68 56.22
CA THR A 238 19.56 -41.16 54.94
C THR A 238 18.08 -41.49 54.74
N GLU A 239 17.63 -42.68 55.14
CA GLU A 239 16.20 -43.05 55.17
C GLU A 239 15.42 -42.20 56.19
N ALA A 240 15.95 -42.00 57.40
CA ALA A 240 15.31 -41.19 58.43
C ALA A 240 15.17 -39.71 58.01
N ALA A 241 16.19 -39.14 57.37
CA ALA A 241 16.13 -37.78 56.83
C ALA A 241 15.07 -37.65 55.72
N SER A 242 14.95 -38.67 54.86
CA SER A 242 13.97 -38.72 53.77
C SER A 242 12.54 -38.86 54.31
N ILE A 243 12.32 -39.71 55.31
CA ILE A 243 11.02 -39.89 55.98
C ILE A 243 10.61 -38.60 56.71
N SER A 244 11.55 -37.93 57.38
CA SER A 244 11.27 -36.67 58.09
C SER A 244 10.86 -35.56 57.14
N GLN A 245 11.56 -35.40 56.00
CA GLN A 245 11.18 -34.43 54.96
C GLN A 245 9.81 -34.75 54.34
N MET A 246 9.48 -36.03 54.14
CA MET A 246 8.16 -36.42 53.67
C MET A 246 7.08 -36.07 54.69
N HIS A 247 7.28 -36.39 55.98
CA HIS A 247 6.33 -36.04 57.04
C HIS A 247 6.08 -34.53 57.13
N GLU A 248 7.12 -33.70 57.01
CA GLU A 248 6.99 -32.24 57.05
C GLU A 248 6.20 -31.69 55.85
N ARG A 249 6.44 -32.25 54.66
CA ARG A 249 5.64 -31.93 53.45
C ARG A 249 4.19 -32.39 53.58
N PHE A 250 3.92 -33.58 54.12
CA PHE A 250 2.56 -34.05 54.36
C PHE A 250 1.83 -33.21 55.40
N ALA A 251 2.50 -32.84 56.50
CA ALA A 251 1.92 -32.00 57.54
C ALA A 251 1.55 -30.61 57.02
N SER A 252 2.43 -30.00 56.21
CA SER A 252 2.16 -28.70 55.59
C SER A 252 1.01 -28.75 54.57
N LEU A 253 0.95 -29.79 53.72
CA LEU A 253 -0.16 -29.98 52.78
C LEU A 253 -1.49 -30.23 53.50
N ALA A 254 -1.49 -31.09 54.52
CA ALA A 254 -2.69 -31.37 55.32
C ALA A 254 -3.22 -30.11 56.00
N LYS A 255 -2.32 -29.28 56.55
CA LYS A 255 -2.70 -27.99 57.15
C LYS A 255 -3.33 -27.05 56.13
N ALA A 256 -2.73 -26.92 54.95
CA ALA A 256 -3.27 -26.07 53.88
C ALA A 256 -4.67 -26.53 53.44
N GLU A 257 -4.89 -27.84 53.32
CA GLU A 257 -6.19 -28.40 52.91
C GLU A 257 -7.28 -28.19 53.98
N ILE A 258 -6.92 -28.33 55.27
CA ILE A 258 -7.81 -28.05 56.40
C ILE A 258 -8.23 -26.57 56.41
N GLU A 259 -7.27 -25.66 56.22
CA GLU A 259 -7.55 -24.22 56.16
C GLU A 259 -8.48 -23.89 54.97
N GLN A 260 -8.26 -24.50 53.81
CA GLN A 260 -9.10 -24.28 52.64
C GLN A 260 -10.53 -24.80 52.81
N GLU A 261 -10.73 -26.03 53.29
CA GLU A 261 -12.07 -26.60 53.50
C GLU A 261 -12.80 -25.90 54.66
N SER A 262 -12.09 -25.48 55.72
CA SER A 262 -12.71 -24.74 56.83
C SER A 262 -13.20 -23.35 56.40
N ALA A 263 -12.45 -22.64 55.55
CA ALA A 263 -12.90 -21.38 54.96
C ALA A 263 -14.12 -21.57 54.04
N GLN A 264 -14.14 -22.64 53.24
CA GLN A 264 -15.29 -22.98 52.38
C GLN A 264 -16.54 -23.35 53.20
N TRP A 265 -16.36 -24.03 54.34
CA TRP A 265 -17.45 -24.36 55.24
C TRP A 265 -18.03 -23.11 55.93
N GLN A 266 -17.19 -22.21 56.42
CA GLN A 266 -17.64 -20.94 57.02
C GLN A 266 -18.38 -20.03 56.04
N ALA A 267 -17.99 -20.03 54.76
CA ALA A 267 -18.64 -19.24 53.72
C ALA A 267 -20.01 -19.78 53.28
N ASN A 268 -20.38 -21.01 53.66
CA ASN A 268 -21.54 -21.72 53.12
C ASN A 268 -22.43 -22.24 54.26
N THR A 269 -23.31 -21.37 54.77
CA THR A 269 -24.16 -21.58 55.98
C THR A 269 -25.19 -22.71 55.90
N GLY A 270 -25.22 -23.48 54.80
CA GLY A 270 -26.10 -24.64 54.61
C GLY A 270 -25.45 -26.02 54.77
N ARG A 271 -24.14 -26.13 55.04
CA ARG A 271 -23.44 -27.42 55.16
C ARG A 271 -23.32 -27.90 56.61
N THR A 272 -23.70 -29.16 56.85
CA THR A 272 -23.56 -29.79 58.17
C THR A 272 -22.09 -30.16 58.45
N SER A 273 -21.72 -30.22 59.73
CA SER A 273 -20.36 -30.61 60.17
C SER A 273 -19.95 -32.00 59.65
N GLN A 274 -20.90 -32.91 59.48
CA GLN A 274 -20.66 -34.25 58.94
C GLN A 274 -20.21 -34.20 57.46
N GLN A 275 -20.77 -33.29 56.66
CA GLN A 275 -20.38 -33.10 55.26
C GLN A 275 -18.99 -32.47 55.12
N PHE A 276 -18.61 -31.59 56.05
CA PHE A 276 -17.25 -31.03 56.14
C PHE A 276 -16.21 -32.12 56.43
N TRP A 277 -16.45 -32.97 57.43
CA TRP A 277 -15.51 -34.06 57.73
C TRP A 277 -15.38 -35.04 56.56
N GLN A 278 -16.48 -35.36 55.86
CA GLN A 278 -16.44 -36.22 54.69
C GLN A 278 -15.66 -35.62 53.51
N SER A 279 -15.79 -34.31 53.23
CA SER A 279 -15.01 -33.66 52.16
C SER A 279 -13.53 -33.60 52.51
N LEU A 280 -13.19 -33.22 53.74
CA LEU A 280 -11.82 -33.13 54.23
C LEU A 280 -11.11 -34.49 54.17
N PHE A 281 -11.73 -35.56 54.69
CA PHE A 281 -11.14 -36.90 54.62
C PHE A 281 -10.94 -37.37 53.19
N LYS A 282 -11.88 -37.09 52.29
CA LYS A 282 -11.77 -37.46 50.87
C LYS A 282 -10.61 -36.75 50.16
N ARG A 283 -10.27 -35.54 50.57
CA ARG A 283 -9.16 -34.76 49.99
C ARG A 283 -7.80 -35.14 50.56
N LEU A 284 -7.72 -35.45 51.85
CA LEU A 284 -6.47 -35.91 52.48
C LEU A 284 -6.04 -37.32 52.05
N LEU A 285 -6.98 -38.13 51.53
CA LEU A 285 -6.74 -39.49 51.05
C LEU A 285 -6.54 -39.60 49.52
N ARG A 286 -6.55 -38.48 48.79
CA ARG A 286 -6.23 -38.42 47.35
C ARG A 286 -4.81 -37.92 47.12
#